data_AF-A0A060C1E2-F1
#
_entry.id   AF-A0A060C1E2-F1
#
_cell.length_a   1.000
_cell.length_b   1.000
_cell.length_c   1.000
_cell.angle_alpha   90.00
_cell.angle_beta   90.00
_cell.angle_gamma   90.00
#
_symmetry.space_group_name_H-M   'P 1'
#
loop_
_entity.id
_entity.type
_entity.pdbx_description
1 polymer ?
#
loop_
_entity_poly.entity_id
_entity_poly.type
_entity_poly.pdbx_seq_one_letter_code
_entity_poly.pdbx_strand_id
1 'polypeptide(L)'
;ERARFSTWYELFPRSASSTPGKHGTFKDVEARLPYVASMCFDVLYLPPIHPIGITERKGVNNTPGAKKTDVGSPWAIGGEAGGHKSIHPDLGTLEDFRHL
;
A
#
# COMPACT_ATOMS: atom_id res chain seq x y z
N GLU A 1 26.70 -4.01 1.42
CA GLU A 1 26.66 -2.55 1.70
C GLU A 1 25.29 -2.09 2.21
N ARG A 2 24.22 -2.22 1.41
CA ARG A 2 22.84 -1.80 1.77
C ARG A 2 22.31 -2.29 3.12
N ALA A 3 22.68 -3.51 3.53
CA ALA A 3 22.28 -4.08 4.82
C ALA A 3 22.80 -3.28 6.04
N ARG A 4 23.88 -2.50 5.91
CA ARG A 4 24.46 -1.68 6.98
C ARG A 4 24.22 -0.18 6.77
N PHE A 5 24.13 0.25 5.51
CA PHE A 5 23.98 1.66 5.16
C PHE A 5 22.91 1.81 4.07
N SER A 6 21.74 2.29 4.49
CA SER A 6 20.59 2.57 3.64
C SER A 6 19.71 3.64 4.29
N THR A 7 18.98 4.39 3.47
CA THR A 7 18.00 5.40 3.87
C THR A 7 16.62 4.95 3.39
N TRP A 8 15.69 4.81 4.34
CA TRP A 8 14.40 4.18 4.12
C TRP A 8 13.29 5.22 4.09
N TYR A 9 12.42 5.13 3.07
CA TYR A 9 11.21 5.92 2.98
C TYR A 9 9.99 4.99 3.02
N GLU A 10 9.07 5.24 3.95
CA GLU A 10 7.81 4.49 4.03
C GLU A 10 6.67 5.28 3.37
N LEU A 11 5.88 4.62 2.53
CA LEU A 11 4.63 5.19 2.01
C LEU A 11 3.56 4.13 1.83
N PHE A 12 2.30 4.56 1.90
CA PHE A 12 1.14 3.71 1.63
C PHE A 12 0.75 3.85 0.15
N PRO A 13 0.86 2.79 -0.68
CA PRO A 13 0.52 2.87 -2.11
C PRO A 13 -0.90 3.39 -2.37
N ARG A 14 -1.85 2.94 -1.55
CA ARG A 14 -3.25 3.37 -1.62
C ARG A 14 -3.48 4.87 -1.39
N SER A 15 -2.50 5.58 -0.85
CA SER A 15 -2.54 7.03 -0.60
C SER A 15 -1.71 7.84 -1.60
N ALA A 16 -1.14 7.20 -2.63
CA ALA A 16 -0.27 7.86 -3.61
C ALA A 16 -1.04 8.58 -4.75
N SER A 17 -2.35 8.36 -4.87
CA SER A 17 -3.19 9.01 -5.87
C SER A 17 -3.11 10.54 -5.78
N SER A 18 -2.95 11.20 -6.93
CA SER A 18 -3.04 12.66 -7.04
C SER A 18 -4.48 13.20 -6.88
N THR A 19 -5.47 12.32 -6.97
CA THR A 19 -6.89 12.66 -6.82
C THR A 19 -7.34 12.41 -5.38
N PRO A 20 -7.83 13.42 -4.65
CA PRO A 20 -8.34 13.26 -3.29
C PRO A 20 -9.47 12.23 -3.21
N GLY A 21 -9.42 11.38 -2.18
CA GLY A 21 -10.44 10.35 -1.93
C GLY A 21 -10.38 9.14 -2.86
N LYS A 22 -9.51 9.14 -3.88
CA LYS A 22 -9.30 7.98 -4.76
C LYS A 22 -8.22 7.08 -4.20
N HIS A 23 -8.48 5.77 -4.19
CA HIS A 23 -7.47 4.76 -3.87
C HIS A 23 -6.35 4.78 -4.92
N GLY A 24 -5.10 4.90 -4.47
CA GLY A 24 -3.92 4.84 -5.33
C GLY A 24 -3.59 3.43 -5.83
N THR A 25 -2.85 3.37 -6.93
CA THR A 25 -2.35 2.16 -7.59
C THR A 25 -0.82 2.13 -7.54
N PHE A 26 -0.19 1.02 -7.95
CA PHE A 26 1.28 0.99 -8.10
C PHE A 26 1.81 2.04 -9.08
N LYS A 27 1.06 2.34 -10.16
CA LYS A 27 1.40 3.40 -11.10
C LYS A 27 1.42 4.80 -10.45
N ASP A 28 0.57 5.04 -9.46
CA ASP A 28 0.61 6.29 -8.70
C ASP A 28 1.86 6.34 -7.79
N VAL A 29 2.34 5.20 -7.30
CA VAL A 29 3.61 5.11 -6.57
C VAL A 29 4.81 5.40 -7.48
N GLU A 30 4.83 4.86 -8.70
CA GLU A 30 5.89 5.15 -9.68
C GLU A 30 6.06 6.66 -9.90
N ALA A 31 4.94 7.39 -10.03
CA ALA A 31 4.95 8.84 -10.19
C ALA A 31 5.54 9.59 -8.98
N ARG A 32 5.62 8.97 -7.80
CA ARG A 32 6.21 9.53 -6.57
C ARG A 32 7.69 9.21 -6.42
N LEU A 33 8.22 8.22 -7.15
CA LEU A 33 9.63 7.79 -7.02
C LEU A 33 10.64 8.91 -7.27
N PRO A 34 10.48 9.81 -8.26
CA PRO A 34 11.43 10.93 -8.45
C PRO A 34 11.53 11.86 -7.24
N TYR A 35 10.41 12.10 -6.55
CA TYR A 35 10.38 12.90 -5.32
C TYR A 35 11.12 12.20 -4.18
N VAL A 36 10.85 10.90 -3.97
CA VAL A 36 11.54 10.09 -2.94
C VAL A 36 13.05 10.06 -3.21
N ALA A 37 13.45 9.83 -4.46
CA ALA A 37 14.85 9.83 -4.88
C ALA A 37 15.53 11.20 -4.70
N SER A 38 14.82 12.32 -4.94
CA SER A 38 15.36 13.67 -4.75
C SER A 38 15.72 14.00 -3.29
N MET A 39 15.18 13.25 -2.33
CA MET A 39 15.53 13.34 -0.91
C MET A 39 16.64 12.36 -0.50
N CYS A 40 17.28 11.68 -1.47
CA CYS A 40 18.37 10.74 -1.28
C CYS A 40 17.99 9.46 -0.50
N PHE A 41 16.75 9.00 -0.63
CA PHE A 41 16.33 7.68 -0.16
C PHE A 41 16.70 6.58 -1.16
N ASP A 42 17.10 5.42 -0.67
CA ASP A 42 17.53 4.28 -1.49
C ASP A 42 16.75 2.98 -1.25
N VAL A 43 15.90 2.94 -0.22
CA VAL A 43 14.95 1.86 0.02
C VAL A 43 13.55 2.43 0.15
N LEU A 44 12.63 1.91 -0.65
CA LEU A 44 11.20 2.14 -0.51
C LEU A 44 10.58 0.99 0.30
N TYR A 45 10.01 1.31 1.46
CA TYR A 45 9.29 0.36 2.30
C TYR A 45 7.79 0.55 2.12
N LEU A 46 7.09 -0.55 1.82
CA LEU A 46 5.65 -0.57 1.68
C LEU A 46 5.03 -1.35 2.83
N PRO A 47 3.96 -0.83 3.47
CA PRO A 47 3.03 -1.65 4.22
C PRO A 47 2.48 -2.80 3.36
N PRO A 48 1.86 -3.84 3.96
CA PRO A 48 1.37 -4.99 3.21
C PRO A 48 0.50 -4.59 2.00
N ILE A 49 0.81 -5.15 0.84
CA ILE A 49 0.16 -4.86 -0.46
C ILE A 49 -0.88 -5.93 -0.85
N HIS A 50 -1.34 -6.70 0.14
CA HIS A 50 -2.21 -7.86 -0.02
C HIS A 50 -3.68 -7.49 0.20
N PRO A 51 -4.64 -8.34 -0.22
CA PRO A 51 -6.05 -8.16 0.13
C PRO A 51 -6.27 -7.97 1.63
N ILE A 52 -7.21 -7.08 1.99
CA ILE A 52 -7.52 -6.73 3.38
C ILE A 52 -8.84 -7.38 3.81
N GLY A 53 -8.83 -8.08 4.94
CA GLY A 53 -10.00 -8.74 5.50
C GLY A 53 -11.19 -7.80 5.76
N ILE A 54 -12.40 -8.35 5.65
CA ILE A 54 -13.67 -7.62 5.90
C ILE A 54 -14.26 -7.92 7.29
N THR A 55 -14.02 -9.11 7.84
CA THR A 55 -14.49 -9.50 9.17
C THR A 55 -13.73 -8.73 10.25
N GLU A 56 -14.45 -8.11 11.19
CA GLU A 56 -13.87 -7.25 12.25
C GLU A 56 -12.91 -6.17 11.71
N ARG A 57 -13.19 -5.68 10.49
CA ARG A 57 -12.41 -4.60 9.89
C ARG A 57 -12.49 -3.36 10.77
N LYS A 58 -11.32 -2.75 11.02
CA LYS A 58 -11.19 -1.48 11.72
C LYS A 58 -11.61 -0.32 10.83
N GLY A 59 -12.40 0.60 11.38
CA GLY A 59 -12.79 1.85 10.73
C GLY A 59 -11.75 2.95 10.90
N VAL A 60 -12.10 4.15 10.43
CA VAL A 60 -11.30 5.38 10.61
C VAL A 60 -11.03 5.61 12.10
N ASN A 61 -9.82 6.10 12.44
CA ASN A 61 -9.39 6.32 13.82
C ASN A 61 -9.46 5.07 14.72
N ASN A 62 -9.18 3.89 14.16
CA ASN A 62 -9.08 2.62 14.89
C ASN A 62 -10.39 2.18 15.59
N THR A 63 -11.55 2.62 15.08
CA THR A 63 -12.84 2.25 15.65
C THR A 63 -13.21 0.79 15.32
N PRO A 64 -13.86 0.05 16.25
CA PRO A 64 -14.58 -1.17 15.88
C PRO A 64 -15.77 -0.83 14.98
N GLY A 65 -16.20 -1.78 14.14
CA GLY A 65 -17.35 -1.59 13.25
C GLY A 65 -17.08 -0.69 12.04
N ALA A 66 -16.20 -1.12 11.14
CA ALA A 66 -15.93 -0.42 9.88
C ALA A 66 -17.21 -0.16 9.06
N LYS A 67 -17.27 1.02 8.44
CA LYS A 67 -18.24 1.33 7.39
C LYS A 67 -17.88 0.61 6.10
N LYS A 68 -18.84 0.46 5.20
CA LYS A 68 -18.62 -0.14 3.87
C LYS A 68 -17.52 0.58 3.06
N THR A 69 -17.34 1.87 3.28
CA THR A 69 -16.33 2.71 2.63
C THR A 69 -14.95 2.66 3.29
N ASP A 70 -14.84 2.06 4.48
CA ASP A 70 -13.56 2.03 5.20
C ASP A 70 -12.65 0.95 4.61
N VAL A 71 -11.43 1.37 4.25
CA VAL A 71 -10.42 0.54 3.59
C VAL A 71 -9.68 -0.41 4.55
N GLY A 72 -9.85 -0.22 5.87
CA GLY A 72 -9.22 -1.06 6.88
C GLY A 72 -7.70 -0.91 7.00
N SER A 73 -7.12 -1.81 7.80
CA SER A 73 -5.69 -1.90 8.08
C SER A 73 -4.99 -2.84 7.08
N PRO A 74 -3.91 -2.43 6.42
CA PRO A 74 -3.14 -3.32 5.52
C PRO A 74 -2.62 -4.59 6.22
N TRP A 75 -2.39 -4.53 7.53
CA TRP A 75 -1.93 -5.68 8.32
C TRP A 75 -3.02 -6.73 8.59
N ALA A 76 -4.29 -6.45 8.31
CA ALA A 76 -5.35 -7.46 8.35
C ALA A 76 -5.36 -8.28 7.05
N ILE A 77 -4.26 -8.99 6.82
CA ILE A 77 -3.96 -9.66 5.55
C ILE A 77 -4.90 -10.85 5.34
N GLY A 78 -5.51 -10.89 4.16
CA GLY A 78 -6.21 -12.05 3.63
C GLY A 78 -7.73 -11.91 3.60
N GLY A 79 -8.33 -12.56 2.61
CA GLY A 79 -9.78 -12.62 2.42
C GLY A 79 -10.12 -13.47 1.20
N GLU A 80 -11.33 -13.33 0.68
CA GLU A 80 -11.80 -14.06 -0.51
C GLU A 80 -10.93 -13.81 -1.75
N ALA A 81 -10.37 -12.60 -1.88
CA ALA A 81 -9.50 -12.22 -2.99
C ALA A 81 -8.05 -12.76 -2.89
N GLY A 82 -7.69 -13.50 -1.83
CA GLY A 82 -6.37 -14.12 -1.67
C GLY A 82 -5.66 -13.74 -0.37
N GLY A 83 -4.34 -14.00 -0.30
CA GLY A 83 -3.54 -13.84 0.92
C GLY A 83 -2.14 -13.27 0.65
N HIS A 84 -1.12 -13.72 1.39
CA HIS A 84 0.26 -13.22 1.33
C HIS A 84 0.96 -13.36 -0.04
N LYS A 85 0.37 -14.10 -0.98
CA LYS A 85 0.89 -14.27 -2.35
C LYS A 85 0.06 -13.52 -3.39
N SER A 86 -0.89 -12.70 -2.94
CA SER A 86 -1.85 -11.99 -3.78
C SER A 86 -1.63 -10.49 -3.67
N ILE A 87 -1.96 -9.76 -4.73
CA ILE A 87 -1.99 -8.29 -4.74
C ILE A 87 -3.40 -7.82 -4.38
N HIS A 88 -3.50 -6.73 -3.60
CA HIS A 88 -4.77 -6.09 -3.34
C HIS A 88 -5.39 -5.60 -4.67
N PRO A 89 -6.63 -5.98 -5.03
CA PRO A 89 -7.21 -5.67 -6.34
C PRO A 89 -7.19 -4.18 -6.71
N ASP A 90 -7.44 -3.29 -5.74
CA ASP A 90 -7.41 -1.83 -5.97
C ASP A 90 -5.99 -1.24 -6.16
N LEU A 91 -4.92 -2.00 -5.88
CA LEU A 91 -3.54 -1.57 -6.15
C LEU A 91 -3.09 -1.89 -7.58
N GLY A 92 -3.69 -2.90 -8.21
CA GLY A 92 -3.34 -3.39 -9.54
C GLY A 92 -3.08 -4.90 -9.57
N THR A 93 -2.21 -5.31 -10.48
CA THR A 93 -1.82 -6.71 -10.73
C THR A 93 -0.41 -7.00 -10.21
N LEU A 94 0.00 -8.27 -10.28
CA LEU A 94 1.38 -8.66 -9.99
C LEU A 94 2.35 -8.09 -11.03
N GLU A 95 1.91 -7.98 -12.29
CA GLU A 95 2.65 -7.35 -13.38
C GLU A 95 2.87 -5.86 -13.11
N ASP A 96 1.86 -5.14 -12.62
CA ASP A 96 2.00 -3.73 -12.20
C ASP A 96 3.00 -3.60 -11.06
N PHE A 97 2.99 -4.53 -10.09
CA PHE A 97 3.97 -4.52 -9.00
C PHE A 97 5.40 -4.81 -9.47
N ARG A 98 5.59 -5.65 -10.48
CA ARG A 98 6.92 -5.93 -11.06
C ARG A 98 7.46 -4.76 -11.89
N HIS A 99 6.57 -3.92 -12.39
CA HIS A 99 6.94 -2.75 -13.18
C HIS A 99 7.38 -1.57 -12.29
N LEU A 100 6.81 -1.47 -11.08
CA LEU A 100 7.22 -0.54 -10.02
C LEU A 100 8.64 -0.82 -9.51
#